data_AF-A0A2T1LZI5-F1
#
_entry.id   AF-A0A2T1LZI5-F1
#
_cell.length_a   1.000
_cell.length_b   1.000
_cell.length_c   1.000
_cell.angle_alpha   90.00
_cell.angle_beta   90.00
_cell.angle_gamma   90.00
#
_symmetry.space_group_name_H-M   'P 1'
#
loop_
_entity.id
_entity.type
_entity.pdbx_description
1 polymer ?
#
loop_
_entity_poly.entity_id
_entity_poly.type
_entity_poly.pdbx_seq_one_letter_code
_entity_poly.pdbx_strand_id
1 'polypeptide(L)'
;MLSCLLKEWELNYKEFADLLGISYGTLWGYRKGTIEFKLNWEQCQKLEKLLKQVGLSFSDLEPDWIRDNIERESNDTHSVSNISVNIK
;
A
#
# COMPACT_ATOMS: atom_id res chain seq x y z
N MET A 1 -11.35 -11.33 -4.43
CA MET A 1 -10.13 -12.01 -3.96
C MET A 1 -9.69 -11.60 -2.54
N LEU A 2 -9.68 -10.30 -2.20
CA LEU A 2 -9.16 -9.75 -0.93
C LEU A 2 -9.57 -10.50 0.36
N SER A 3 -10.85 -10.83 0.53
CA SER A 3 -11.34 -11.50 1.75
C SER A 3 -10.75 -12.90 1.95
N CYS A 4 -10.37 -13.60 0.87
CA CYS A 4 -9.70 -14.90 0.97
C CYS A 4 -8.27 -14.71 1.47
N LEU A 5 -7.52 -13.75 0.92
CA LEU A 5 -6.15 -13.44 1.35
C LEU A 5 -6.09 -13.04 2.82
N LEU A 6 -7.01 -12.19 3.27
CA LEU A 6 -7.12 -11.79 4.68
C LEU A 6 -7.34 -13.00 5.59
N LYS A 7 -8.14 -13.97 5.14
CA LYS A 7 -8.38 -15.20 5.90
C LYS A 7 -7.14 -16.10 5.95
N GLU A 8 -6.45 -16.28 4.82
CA GLU A 8 -5.22 -17.08 4.75
C GLU A 8 -4.09 -16.49 5.61
N TRP A 9 -4.01 -15.16 5.71
CA TRP A 9 -3.04 -14.50 6.57
C TRP A 9 -3.52 -14.31 8.01
N GLU A 10 -4.75 -14.73 8.34
CA GLU A 10 -5.41 -14.47 9.63
C GLU A 10 -5.40 -12.97 10.02
N LEU A 11 -5.45 -12.09 9.01
CA LEU A 11 -5.41 -10.64 9.18
C LEU A 11 -6.80 -10.04 9.04
N ASN A 12 -7.07 -9.02 9.85
CA ASN A 12 -8.20 -8.13 9.60
C ASN A 12 -7.82 -7.00 8.62
N TYR A 13 -8.83 -6.31 8.10
CA TYR A 13 -8.64 -5.20 7.15
C TYR A 13 -7.73 -4.09 7.68
N LYS A 14 -7.78 -3.80 8.97
CA LYS A 14 -6.95 -2.75 9.58
C LYS A 14 -5.49 -3.19 9.64
N GLU A 15 -5.23 -4.42 10.08
CA GLU A 15 -3.87 -4.98 10.13
C GLU A 15 -3.24 -5.08 8.74
N PHE A 16 -4.02 -5.50 7.75
CA PHE A 16 -3.54 -5.54 6.36
C PHE A 16 -3.23 -4.15 5.80
N ALA A 17 -4.07 -3.16 6.10
CA ALA A 17 -3.81 -1.77 5.73
C ALA A 17 -2.54 -1.24 6.41
N ASP A 18 -2.37 -1.52 7.71
CA ASP A 18 -1.19 -1.15 8.50
C ASP A 18 0.09 -1.81 7.93
N LEU A 19 0.02 -3.08 7.53
CA LEU A 19 1.14 -3.82 6.92
C LEU A 19 1.59 -3.24 5.57
N LEU A 20 0.62 -2.92 4.71
CA LEU A 20 0.93 -2.28 3.44
C LEU A 20 1.36 -0.82 3.62
N GLY A 21 0.98 -0.18 4.72
CA GLY A 21 1.20 1.26 4.93
C GLY A 21 0.23 2.11 4.13
N ILE A 22 -1.03 1.68 4.04
CA ILE A 22 -2.14 2.40 3.43
C ILE A 22 -3.19 2.73 4.48
N SER A 23 -4.05 3.70 4.20
CA SER A 23 -5.15 3.99 5.12
C SER A 23 -6.22 2.89 5.05
N TYR A 24 -6.81 2.55 6.20
CA TYR A 24 -7.98 1.67 6.26
C TYR A 24 -9.13 2.18 5.37
N GLY A 25 -9.30 3.51 5.28
CA GLY A 25 -10.31 4.13 4.42
C GLY A 25 -10.08 3.83 2.93
N THR A 26 -8.84 3.82 2.47
CA THR A 26 -8.47 3.45 1.10
C THR A 26 -8.84 2.00 0.80
N LEU A 27 -8.48 1.08 1.70
CA LEU A 27 -8.80 -0.35 1.55
C LEU A 27 -10.31 -0.59 1.61
N TRP A 28 -11.03 0.10 2.50
CA TRP A 28 -12.48 0.01 2.62
C TRP A 28 -13.22 0.59 1.41
N GLY A 29 -12.76 1.73 0.88
CA GLY A 29 -13.29 2.34 -0.33
C GLY A 29 -13.14 1.42 -1.55
N TYR A 30 -11.98 0.77 -1.68
CA TYR A 30 -11.79 -0.26 -2.69
C TYR A 30 -12.76 -1.43 -2.51
N ARG A 31 -12.93 -1.94 -1.29
CA ARG A 31 -13.89 -3.02 -1.00
C ARG A 31 -15.33 -2.65 -1.39
N LYS A 32 -15.69 -1.38 -1.31
CA LYS A 32 -17.00 -0.84 -1.71
C LYS A 32 -17.09 -0.48 -3.20
N GLY A 33 -16.00 -0.59 -3.95
CA GLY A 33 -15.92 -0.18 -5.36
C GLY A 33 -16.02 1.34 -5.56
N THR A 34 -15.78 2.13 -4.51
CA THR A 34 -15.87 3.60 -4.57
C THR A 34 -14.54 4.26 -4.90
N ILE A 35 -13.44 3.53 -4.77
CA ILE A 35 -12.06 4.01 -4.98
C ILE A 35 -11.27 2.91 -5.70
N GLU A 36 -10.41 3.29 -6.63
CA GLU A 36 -9.44 2.38 -7.26
C GLU A 36 -8.29 2.07 -6.30
N PHE A 37 -7.91 0.79 -6.19
CA PHE A 37 -6.86 0.36 -5.26
C PHE A 37 -5.48 0.44 -5.89
N LYS A 38 -4.89 1.63 -5.85
CA LYS A 38 -3.56 1.87 -6.44
C LYS A 38 -2.49 1.83 -5.37
N LEU A 39 -1.59 0.86 -5.48
CA LEU A 39 -0.40 0.77 -4.64
C LEU A 39 0.77 1.47 -5.33
N ASN A 40 1.61 2.14 -4.53
CA ASN A 40 2.92 2.64 -4.97
C ASN A 40 3.95 1.51 -5.03
N TRP A 41 5.15 1.79 -5.55
CA TRP A 41 6.20 0.77 -5.72
C TRP A 41 6.59 0.08 -4.41
N GLU A 42 6.78 0.83 -3.33
CA GLU A 42 7.14 0.26 -2.02
C GLU A 42 6.03 -0.65 -1.47
N GLN A 43 4.77 -0.24 -1.61
CA GLN A 43 3.59 -1.01 -1.23
C GLN A 43 3.46 -2.28 -2.08
N CYS A 44 3.73 -2.19 -3.38
CA CYS A 44 3.82 -3.37 -4.25
C CYS A 44 4.90 -4.33 -3.74
N GLN A 45 6.12 -3.87 -3.44
CA GLN A 45 7.16 -4.75 -2.92
C GLN A 45 6.78 -5.42 -1.58
N LYS A 46 6.07 -4.72 -0.70
CA LYS A 46 5.54 -5.30 0.54
C LYS A 46 4.48 -6.38 0.25
N LEU A 47 3.54 -6.07 -0.63
CA LEU A 47 2.50 -7.00 -1.05
C LEU A 47 3.10 -8.25 -1.71
N GLU A 48 4.10 -8.09 -2.58
CA GLU A 48 4.79 -9.22 -3.22
C GLU A 48 5.41 -10.18 -2.19
N LYS A 49 6.02 -9.62 -1.13
CA LYS A 49 6.60 -10.42 -0.04
C LYS A 49 5.52 -11.21 0.70
N LEU A 50 4.37 -10.59 0.99
CA LEU A 50 3.24 -11.26 1.64
C LEU A 50 2.65 -12.37 0.77
N LEU A 51 2.50 -12.13 -0.54
CA LEU A 51 2.02 -13.14 -1.48
C LEU A 51 2.97 -14.33 -1.56
N LYS A 52 4.28 -14.09 -1.63
CA LYS A 52 5.29 -15.16 -1.64
C LYS A 52 5.24 -16.05 -0.40
N GLN A 53 4.84 -15.53 0.77
CA GLN A 53 4.69 -16.33 1.99
C GLN A 53 3.58 -17.38 1.88
N VAL A 54 2.56 -17.12 1.06
CA VAL A 54 1.44 -18.04 0.80
C VAL A 54 1.54 -18.71 -0.57
N GLY A 55 2.68 -18.59 -1.25
CA GLY A 55 2.91 -19.20 -2.56
C GLY A 55 2.13 -18.54 -3.70
N LEU A 56 1.67 -17.30 -3.51
CA LEU A 56 0.94 -16.52 -4.52
C LEU A 56 1.86 -15.50 -5.19
N SER A 57 1.40 -15.00 -6.34
CA SER A 57 2.06 -13.97 -7.14
C SER A 57 1.08 -12.86 -7.51
N PHE A 58 1.60 -11.77 -8.07
CA PHE A 58 0.77 -10.67 -8.57
C PHE A 58 -0.22 -11.10 -9.67
N SER A 59 0.12 -12.13 -10.45
CA SER A 59 -0.76 -12.68 -11.47
C SER A 59 -2.01 -13.34 -10.90
N ASP A 60 -1.97 -13.71 -9.61
CA ASP A 60 -3.10 -14.29 -8.88
C ASP A 60 -4.00 -13.22 -8.25
N LEU A 61 -3.61 -11.94 -8.32
CA LEU A 61 -4.38 -10.81 -7.83
C LEU A 61 -5.27 -10.19 -8.90
N GLU A 62 -6.23 -9.39 -8.46
CA GLU A 62 -7.08 -8.60 -9.35
C GLU A 62 -6.19 -7.55 -10.07
N PRO A 63 -6.29 -7.42 -11.41
CA PRO A 63 -5.39 -6.60 -12.21
C PRO A 63 -5.39 -5.11 -11.80
N ASP A 64 -6.50 -4.66 -11.21
CA ASP A 64 -6.70 -3.28 -10.76
C ASP A 64 -5.83 -2.87 -9.55
N TRP A 65 -5.10 -3.82 -8.93
CA TRP A 65 -4.22 -3.55 -7.79
C TRP A 65 -2.87 -2.95 -8.19
N ILE A 66 -2.46 -3.20 -9.43
CA ILE A 66 -1.13 -2.84 -9.91
C ILE A 66 -1.25 -1.55 -10.70
N ARG A 67 -0.55 -0.50 -10.27
CA ARG A 67 -0.46 0.74 -11.05
C ARG A 67 0.41 0.48 -12.27
N ASP A 68 -0.13 0.70 -13.46
CA ASP A 68 0.57 0.62 -14.77
C ASP A 68 1.78 1.56 -14.90
N ASN A 69 2.01 2.45 -13.94
CA ASN A 69 3.13 3.39 -13.96
C ASN A 69 3.91 3.31 -12.65
N ILE A 70 4.81 2.32 -12.58
CA ILE A 70 5.97 2.34 -11.68
C ILE A 70 6.97 3.35 -12.28
N GLU A 71 6.57 4.62 -12.39
CA GLU A 71 7.53 5.69 -12.53
C GLU A 71 8.04 5.94 -11.12
N ARG A 72 9.33 5.64 -10.92
CA ARG A 72 10.07 5.81 -9.67
C ARG A 72 9.73 7.18 -9.04
N GLU A 73 8.85 7.19 -8.05
CA GLU A 73 8.76 8.32 -7.12
C GLU A 73 10.06 8.30 -6.30
N SER A 74 11.07 8.97 -6.85
CA SER A 74 12.20 9.46 -6.08
C SER A 74 11.62 10.42 -5.05
N ASN A 75 11.47 9.95 -3.81
CA ASN A 75 11.17 10.79 -2.66
C ASN A 75 12.31 11.82 -2.49
N ASP A 76 12.20 12.93 -3.21
CA ASP A 76 12.92 14.16 -2.91
C ASP A 76 12.31 14.69 -1.61
N THR A 77 12.88 14.27 -0.49
CA THR A 77 12.57 14.77 0.85
C THR A 77 12.69 16.29 0.83
N HIS A 78 11.53 16.95 0.86
CA HIS A 78 11.39 18.35 1.22
C HIS A 78 12.00 18.53 2.62
N SER A 79 13.28 18.89 2.66
CA SER A 79 14.01 19.19 3.88
C SER A 79 13.56 20.57 4.36
N VAL A 80 12.44 20.61 5.07
CA VAL A 80 11.98 21.80 5.79
C VAL A 80 12.90 21.96 7.00
N SER A 81 14.07 22.56 6.80
CA SER A 81 14.91 23.01 7.91
C SER A 81 14.31 24.30 8.45
N ASN A 82 13.68 24.16 9.62
CA ASN A 82 13.04 25.20 10.40
C ASN A 82 13.90 26.47 10.52
N ILE A 83 13.25 27.59 10.25
CA ILE A 83 13.66 28.94 10.62
C ILE A 83 13.95 28.96 12.13
N SER A 84 15.22 29.18 12.50
CA SER A 84 15.58 29.65 13.85
C SER A 84 15.90 31.13 13.77
N VAL A 85 14.89 31.95 14.05
CA VAL A 85 15.09 33.36 14.39
C VAL A 85 15.69 33.37 15.79
N ASN A 86 16.88 33.94 15.97
CA ASN A 86 17.29 34.34 17.32
C ASN A 86 17.82 35.76 17.29
N ILE A 87 17.04 36.61 17.94
CA ILE A 87 17.24 38.04 18.14
C ILE A 87 18.23 38.20 19.29
N LYS A 88 19.29 38.97 19.08
CA LYS A 88 19.98 39.68 20.16
C LYS A 88 20.69 40.91 19.64
#